data_AF-A0A2K9EH29-F1
#
_entry.id   AF-A0A2K9EH29-F1
#
_cell.length_a   1.000
_cell.length_b   1.000
_cell.length_c   1.000
_cell.angle_alpha   90.00
_cell.angle_beta   90.00
_cell.angle_gamma   90.00
#
_symmetry.space_group_name_H-M   'P 1'
#
loop_
_entity.id
_entity.type
_entity.pdbx_description
1 polymer ?
#
loop_
_entity_poly.entity_id
_entity_poly.type
_entity_poly.pdbx_seq_one_letter_code
_entity_poly.pdbx_strand_id
1 'polypeptide(L)'
;MRAILKRELVVHELARNARWIEVETAHGRSQALTFYADPVDIDLIDLPMQDQARRLAHANGAAGSGCEYLLRTAQGLEQAGIFDPYIWDLQDLVAAEIDGWAPSSSKTAK
;
A
#
# COMPACT_ATOMS: atom_id res chain seq x y z
N MET A 1 25.39 0.36 -10.34
CA MET A 1 24.10 0.47 -9.64
C MET A 1 22.91 0.11 -10.54
N ARG A 2 22.60 0.87 -11.61
CA ARG A 2 21.42 0.62 -12.48
C ARG A 2 21.35 -0.81 -13.04
N ALA A 3 22.47 -1.43 -13.38
CA ALA A 3 22.51 -2.81 -13.90
C ALA A 3 22.12 -3.87 -12.85
N ILE A 4 22.45 -3.66 -11.57
CA ILE A 4 22.07 -4.56 -10.47
C ILE A 4 20.59 -4.38 -10.14
N LEU A 5 20.11 -3.13 -10.07
CA LEU A 5 18.70 -2.83 -9.82
C LEU A 5 17.78 -3.41 -10.89
N LYS A 6 18.17 -3.34 -12.18
CA LYS A 6 17.42 -3.98 -13.27
C LYS A 6 17.42 -5.51 -13.19
N ARG A 7 18.43 -6.14 -12.59
CA ARG A 7 18.51 -7.60 -12.46
C ARG A 7 17.65 -8.13 -11.32
N GLU A 8 17.62 -7.42 -10.19
CA GLU A 8 16.95 -7.88 -8.97
C GLU A 8 15.50 -7.40 -8.83
N LEU A 9 15.13 -6.29 -9.50
CA LEU A 9 13.76 -5.78 -9.45
C LEU A 9 12.90 -6.44 -10.52
N VAL A 10 11.89 -7.20 -10.08
CA VAL A 10 10.87 -7.80 -10.96
C VAL A 10 10.14 -6.72 -11.77
N VAL A 11 9.93 -5.53 -11.17
CA VAL A 11 9.31 -4.37 -11.81
C VAL A 11 10.39 -3.35 -12.16
N HIS A 12 10.81 -3.34 -13.44
CA HIS A 12 11.91 -2.51 -13.94
C HIS A 12 11.64 -1.01 -13.85
N GLU A 13 10.37 -0.61 -13.78
CA GLU A 13 9.93 0.78 -13.62
C GLU A 13 10.37 1.35 -12.25
N LEU A 14 10.42 0.51 -11.21
CA LEU A 14 10.91 0.89 -9.88
C LEU A 14 12.37 1.32 -9.88
N ALA A 15 13.18 0.90 -10.87
CA ALA A 15 14.58 1.32 -10.95
C ALA A 15 14.73 2.84 -11.19
N ARG A 16 13.72 3.49 -11.77
CA ARG A 16 13.69 4.96 -11.93
C ARG A 16 13.39 5.68 -10.61
N ASN A 17 12.69 5.01 -9.72
CA ASN A 17 12.25 5.51 -8.42
C ASN A 17 13.30 5.35 -7.32
N ALA A 18 14.47 4.80 -7.66
CA ALA A 18 15.58 4.61 -6.75
C ALA A 18 16.19 5.96 -6.36
N ARG A 19 16.20 6.27 -5.06
CA ARG A 19 16.72 7.52 -4.51
C ARG A 19 17.60 7.25 -3.30
N TRP A 20 18.74 7.93 -3.23
CA TRP A 20 19.53 8.00 -2.00
C TRP A 20 18.93 9.04 -1.07
N ILE A 21 18.73 8.63 0.18
CA ILE A 21 18.25 9.50 1.26
C ILE A 21 19.19 9.43 2.45
N GLU A 22 19.26 10.51 3.22
CA GLU A 22 19.90 10.50 4.53
C GLU A 22 18.90 9.94 5.56
N VAL A 23 19.35 8.97 6.35
CA VAL A 23 18.57 8.37 7.44
C VAL A 23 19.34 8.50 8.74
N GLU A 24 18.60 8.64 9.84
CA GLU A 24 19.15 8.54 11.19
C GLU A 24 19.04 7.10 11.68
N THR A 25 20.14 6.57 12.20
CA THR A 25 20.21 5.20 12.74
C THR A 25 20.81 5.25 14.15
N ALA A 26 20.73 4.13 14.89
CA ALA A 26 21.40 4.00 16.18
C ALA A 26 22.93 4.24 16.12
N HIS A 27 23.55 4.16 14.93
CA HIS A 27 24.97 4.40 14.71
C HIS A 27 25.27 5.80 14.14
N GLY A 28 24.27 6.69 14.08
CA GLY A 28 24.36 8.02 13.50
C GLY A 28 23.75 8.10 12.09
N ARG A 29 24.02 9.23 11.41
CA ARG A 29 23.49 9.50 10.07
C ARG A 29 24.15 8.60 9.02
N SER A 30 23.37 8.07 8.10
CA SER A 30 23.83 7.17 7.04
C SER A 30 23.05 7.41 5.75
N GLN A 31 23.63 6.98 4.61
CA GLN A 31 22.95 6.99 3.32
C GLN A 31 22.22 5.66 3.12
N ALA A 32 20.93 5.73 2.79
CA ALA A 32 20.11 4.58 2.45
C ALA A 32 19.56 4.71 1.03
N LEU A 33 19.51 3.58 0.31
CA LEU A 33 18.83 3.51 -0.97
C LEU A 33 17.37 3.15 -0.72
N THR A 34 16.45 4.00 -1.15
CA THR A 34 15.01 3.76 -1.10
C THR A 34 14.41 3.75 -2.50
N PHE A 35 13.23 3.16 -2.63
CA PHE A 35 12.39 3.22 -3.83
C PHE A 35 11.10 3.91 -3.42
N TYR A 36 10.96 5.19 -3.75
CA TYR A 36 9.78 5.95 -3.37
C TYR A 36 8.74 5.90 -4.48
N ALA A 37 7.46 5.83 -4.13
CA ALA A 37 6.37 5.76 -5.09
C ALA A 37 6.10 7.15 -5.73
N ASP A 38 7.12 7.81 -6.28
CA ASP A 38 6.85 8.89 -7.24
C ASP A 38 6.20 8.27 -8.47
N PRO A 39 5.15 8.88 -9.00
CA PRO A 39 4.64 8.51 -10.30
C PRO A 39 5.59 9.12 -11.33
N VAL A 40 6.64 8.39 -11.69
CA VAL A 40 7.38 8.71 -12.89
C VAL A 40 6.49 8.32 -14.06
N ASP A 41 6.01 9.32 -14.80
CA ASP A 41 5.16 9.15 -15.99
C ASP A 41 3.75 8.56 -15.72
N ILE A 42 3.19 8.74 -14.51
CA ILE A 42 1.82 8.29 -14.15
C ILE A 42 1.02 9.47 -13.58
N ASP A 43 -0.27 9.56 -13.92
CA ASP A 43 -1.16 10.56 -13.31
C ASP A 43 -1.53 10.15 -11.88
N LEU A 44 -1.21 11.02 -10.91
CA LEU A 44 -1.78 10.91 -9.58
C LEU A 44 -3.23 11.35 -9.60
N ILE A 45 -4.06 10.56 -8.93
CA ILE A 45 -5.42 10.96 -8.62
C ILE A 45 -5.50 11.25 -7.14
N ASP A 46 -5.93 12.47 -6.81
CA ASP A 46 -6.36 12.81 -5.46
C ASP A 46 -7.83 12.41 -5.30
N LEU A 47 -8.12 11.69 -4.23
CA LEU A 47 -9.45 11.13 -3.97
C LEU A 47 -9.84 11.40 -2.52
N PRO A 48 -11.11 11.72 -2.24
CA PRO A 48 -11.61 11.64 -0.88
C PRO A 48 -11.36 10.25 -0.28
N MET A 49 -11.01 10.21 1.01
CA MET A 49 -10.64 8.96 1.68
C MET A 49 -11.73 7.88 1.59
N GLN A 50 -13.01 8.28 1.57
CA GLN A 50 -14.13 7.36 1.38
C GLN A 50 -14.11 6.67 0.01
N ASP A 51 -13.74 7.41 -1.05
CA ASP A 51 -13.59 6.83 -2.39
C ASP A 51 -12.37 5.91 -2.49
N GLN A 52 -11.29 6.24 -1.79
CA GLN A 52 -10.13 5.36 -1.67
C GLN A 52 -10.52 4.05 -0.97
N ALA A 53 -11.23 4.14 0.15
CA ALA A 53 -11.70 2.99 0.91
C ALA A 53 -12.59 2.07 0.07
N ARG A 54 -13.58 2.66 -0.63
CA ARG A 54 -14.43 1.91 -1.57
C ARG A 54 -13.60 1.22 -2.64
N ARG A 55 -12.64 1.90 -3.28
CA ARG A 55 -11.80 1.27 -4.30
C ARG A 55 -10.97 0.11 -3.74
N LEU A 56 -10.35 0.29 -2.59
CA LEU A 56 -9.50 -0.74 -1.95
C LEU A 56 -10.30 -1.96 -1.48
N ALA A 57 -11.51 -1.75 -0.95
CA ALA A 57 -12.39 -2.83 -0.53
C ALA A 57 -12.74 -3.76 -1.71
N HIS A 58 -13.03 -3.18 -2.89
CA HIS A 58 -13.46 -3.94 -4.08
C HIS A 58 -12.30 -4.35 -5.02
N ALA A 59 -11.08 -3.88 -4.81
CA ALA A 59 -9.94 -4.16 -5.69
C ALA A 59 -9.38 -5.57 -5.47
N ASN A 60 -9.14 -6.29 -6.58
CA ASN A 60 -8.46 -7.58 -6.57
C ASN A 60 -7.59 -7.74 -7.83
N GLY A 61 -6.35 -8.20 -7.65
CA GLY A 61 -5.39 -8.39 -8.73
C GLY A 61 -4.50 -9.60 -8.54
N ALA A 62 -3.51 -9.77 -9.41
CA ALA A 62 -2.60 -10.93 -9.38
C ALA A 62 -1.80 -11.06 -8.06
N ALA A 63 -1.64 -9.96 -7.31
CA ALA A 63 -0.94 -9.91 -6.03
C ALA A 63 -1.85 -10.04 -4.79
N GLY A 64 -3.16 -10.23 -4.99
CA GLY A 64 -4.17 -10.25 -3.91
C GLY A 64 -5.11 -9.06 -3.95
N SER A 65 -5.92 -8.92 -2.89
CA SER A 65 -6.89 -7.83 -2.76
C SER A 65 -6.27 -6.54 -2.23
N GLY A 66 -6.91 -5.41 -2.54
CA GLY A 66 -6.51 -4.10 -2.01
C GLY A 66 -6.61 -4.03 -0.49
N CYS A 67 -7.66 -4.62 0.09
CA CYS A 67 -7.84 -4.69 1.54
C CYS A 67 -6.76 -5.54 2.24
N GLU A 68 -6.35 -6.67 1.67
CA GLU A 68 -5.28 -7.50 2.23
C GLU A 68 -3.94 -6.77 2.19
N TYR A 69 -3.64 -6.08 1.09
CA TYR A 69 -2.43 -5.26 0.98
C TYR A 69 -2.40 -4.14 2.04
N LEU A 70 -3.51 -3.42 2.21
CA LEU A 70 -3.63 -2.35 3.20
C LEU A 70 -3.47 -2.90 4.63
N LEU A 71 -4.11 -4.01 4.97
CA LEU A 71 -4.00 -4.63 6.29
C LEU A 71 -2.55 -5.05 6.60
N ARG A 72 -1.85 -5.68 5.66
CA ARG A 72 -0.44 -6.06 5.84
C ARG A 72 0.45 -4.83 6.02
N THR A 73 0.13 -3.73 5.35
CA THR A 73 0.86 -2.46 5.48
C THR A 73 0.66 -1.88 6.88
N ALA A 74 -0.58 -1.79 7.36
CA ALA A 74 -0.89 -1.30 8.71
C ALA A 74 -0.20 -2.14 9.80
N GLN A 75 -0.25 -3.48 9.68
CA GLN A 75 0.44 -4.39 10.60
C GLN A 75 1.97 -4.22 10.58
N GLY A 76 2.56 -4.04 9.40
CA GLY A 76 4.00 -3.79 9.27
C GLY A 76 4.43 -2.48 9.92
N LEU A 77 3.62 -1.42 9.77
CA LEU A 77 3.84 -0.13 10.43
C LEU A 77 3.73 -0.26 11.96
N GLU A 78 2.68 -0.93 12.46
CA GLU A 78 2.50 -1.19 13.88
C GLU A 78 3.68 -1.96 14.49
N GLN A 79 4.13 -3.02 13.83
CA GLN A 79 5.30 -3.82 14.27
C GLN A 79 6.59 -2.99 14.30
N ALA A 80 6.73 -2.00 13.42
CA ALA A 80 7.83 -1.05 13.42
C ALA A 80 7.67 0.09 14.44
N GLY A 81 6.55 0.14 15.18
CA GLY A 81 6.22 1.23 16.10
C GLY A 81 5.86 2.54 15.40
N ILE A 82 5.45 2.48 14.14
CA ILE A 82 5.07 3.64 13.33
C ILE A 82 3.54 3.74 13.32
N PHE A 83 3.03 4.89 13.76
CA PHE A 83 1.61 5.21 13.69
C PHE A 83 1.37 6.24 12.59
N ASP A 84 0.66 5.84 11.55
CA ASP A 84 0.26 6.71 10.43
C ASP A 84 -1.25 6.96 10.48
N PRO A 85 -1.72 8.15 10.87
CA PRO A 85 -3.16 8.41 11.01
C PRO A 85 -3.96 8.13 9.73
N TYR A 86 -3.38 8.42 8.56
CA TYR A 86 -4.06 8.21 7.29
C TYR A 86 -4.26 6.72 7.00
N ILE A 87 -3.25 5.89 7.23
CA ILE A 87 -3.37 4.43 7.02
C ILE A 87 -4.38 3.82 8.01
N TRP A 88 -4.42 4.32 9.24
CA TRP A 88 -5.34 3.82 10.27
C TRP A 88 -6.79 4.19 9.98
N ASP A 89 -7.04 5.46 9.65
CA ASP A 89 -8.39 5.91 9.28
C ASP A 89 -8.86 5.19 8.00
N LEU A 90 -7.96 4.95 7.05
CA LEU A 90 -8.28 4.28 5.79
C LEU A 90 -8.63 2.80 5.99
N GLN A 91 -7.89 2.06 6.83
CA GLN A 91 -8.22 0.65 7.09
C GLN A 91 -9.59 0.50 7.78
N ASP A 92 -9.94 1.41 8.69
CA ASP A 92 -11.23 1.40 9.38
C ASP A 92 -12.38 1.66 8.39
N LEU A 93 -12.21 2.59 7.46
CA LEU A 93 -13.18 2.85 6.40
C LEU A 93 -13.32 1.65 5.44
N VAL A 94 -12.22 0.98 5.10
CA VAL A 94 -12.25 -0.24 4.27
C VAL A 94 -12.98 -1.37 4.98
N ALA A 95 -12.72 -1.56 6.28
CA ALA A 95 -13.43 -2.56 7.09
C ALA A 95 -14.94 -2.26 7.14
N ALA A 96 -15.32 -1.00 7.39
CA ALA A 96 -16.72 -0.58 7.41
C ALA A 96 -17.43 -0.79 6.06
N GLU A 97 -16.75 -0.54 4.93
CA GLU A 97 -17.28 -0.82 3.59
C GLU A 97 -17.52 -2.34 3.39
N ILE A 98 -16.57 -3.17 3.81
CA ILE A 98 -16.67 -4.64 3.71
C ILE A 98 -17.82 -5.18 4.58
N ASP A 99 -17.96 -4.69 5.82
CA ASP A 99 -19.06 -5.07 6.71
C ASP A 99 -20.43 -4.67 6.13
N GLY A 100 -20.46 -3.65 5.27
CA GLY A 100 -21.64 -3.22 4.53
C GLY A 100 -22.05 -4.13 3.37
N TRP A 101 -21.19 -5.08 2.96
CA TRP A 101 -21.51 -6.07 1.94
C TRP A 101 -22.45 -7.11 2.55
N ALA A 102 -23.77 -6.87 2.52
CA ALA A 102 -24.75 -7.81 3.06
C ALA A 102 -24.45 -9.26 2.60
N PRO A 103 -24.54 -10.27 3.49
CA PRO A 103 -24.45 -11.66 3.05
C PRO A 103 -25.61 -11.90 2.09
N SER A 104 -25.30 -12.36 0.88
CA SER A 104 -26.32 -12.83 -0.06
C SER A 104 -27.13 -13.90 0.64
N SER A 105 -28.37 -13.57 1.00
CA SER A 105 -29.31 -14.53 1.55
C SER A 105 -29.55 -15.58 0.47
N SER A 106 -28.82 -16.70 0.52
CA SER A 106 -29.17 -17.90 -0.23
C SER A 106 -30.45 -18.45 0.37
N LYS A 107 -31.60 -17.90 -0.05
CA LYS A 107 -32.88 -18.58 0.05
C LYS A 107 -32.81 -19.76 -0.92
N THR A 108 -32.33 -20.91 -0.44
CA THR A 108 -32.62 -22.18 -1.07
C THR A 108 -34.10 -22.46 -0.83
N ALA A 109 -34.94 -22.07 -1.77
CA ALA A 109 -36.34 -22.44 -1.81
C ALA A 109 -36.47 -23.82 -2.49
N LYS A 110 -36.80 -24.81 -1.64
CA LYS A 110 -37.52 -26.07 -1.90
C LYS A 110 -36.96 -27.06 -2.93
#